data_AF-A0ABD5VR91-F1
#
_entry.id   AF-A0ABD5VR91-F1
#
_cell.length_a   1.000
_cell.length_b   1.000
_cell.length_c   1.000
_cell.angle_alpha   90.00
_cell.angle_beta   90.00
_cell.angle_gamma   90.00
#
_symmetry.space_group_name_H-M   'P 1'
#
loop_
_entity.id
_entity.type
_entity.pdbx_description
1 polymer ?
#
loop_
_entity_poly.entity_id
_entity_poly.type
_entity_poly.pdbx_seq_one_letter_code
_entity_poly.pdbx_strand_id
1 'polypeptide(L)'
;MFPSIDYLEWIEGRPRAALYDLGSSDLRGDRAFEATVVPDLLEDLPDPPAGVSLHTLLATEYGVEPEQVVVTAGATHANFLAAATALQDAEDPRVLVERPGYEPLRRTPRRSARRLTGSSASTTTASTSTGSKTR
;
A
#
# COMPACT_ATOMS: atom_id res chain seq x y z
N MET A 1 -9.18 -2.15 14.46
CA MET A 1 -7.76 -2.34 14.14
C MET A 1 -7.62 -3.01 12.77
N PHE A 2 -6.63 -2.63 11.96
CA PHE A 2 -6.24 -3.42 10.79
C PHE A 2 -5.48 -4.66 11.30
N PRO A 3 -5.77 -5.88 10.83
CA PRO A 3 -4.97 -7.05 11.18
C PRO A 3 -3.53 -6.84 10.70
N SER A 4 -2.57 -7.50 11.37
CA SER A 4 -1.19 -7.53 10.89
C SER A 4 -1.12 -8.12 9.49
N ILE A 5 -0.07 -7.72 8.78
CA ILE A 5 0.26 -8.29 7.47
C ILE A 5 1.28 -9.39 7.79
N ASP A 6 0.89 -10.64 7.57
CA ASP A 6 1.63 -11.82 8.03
C ASP A 6 3.08 -11.79 7.55
N TYR A 7 3.32 -11.36 6.30
CA TYR A 7 4.67 -11.16 5.77
C TYR A 7 5.49 -10.09 6.52
N LEU A 8 4.88 -8.94 6.82
CA LEU A 8 5.58 -7.85 7.50
C LEU A 8 5.91 -8.21 8.95
N GLU A 9 5.00 -8.89 9.63
CA GLU A 9 5.22 -9.42 10.97
C GLU A 9 6.30 -10.51 10.98
N TRP A 10 6.30 -11.37 9.95
CA TRP A 10 7.32 -12.40 9.80
C TRP A 10 8.72 -11.82 9.55
N ILE A 11 8.87 -10.80 8.72
CA ILE A 11 10.20 -10.24 8.38
C ILE A 11 10.73 -9.28 9.45
N GLU A 12 9.88 -8.71 10.30
CA GLU A 12 10.30 -7.70 11.27
C GLU A 12 11.43 -8.21 12.20
N GLY A 13 12.52 -7.44 12.28
CA GLY A 13 13.69 -7.74 13.12
C GLY A 13 14.58 -8.90 12.63
N ARG A 14 14.06 -9.83 11.81
CA ARG A 14 14.79 -11.03 11.37
C ARG A 14 16.03 -10.75 10.54
N PRO A 15 16.02 -9.82 9.56
CA PRO A 15 17.23 -9.43 8.84
C PRO A 15 18.42 -9.07 9.73
N ARG A 16 18.17 -8.35 10.84
CA ARG A 16 19.22 -7.91 11.76
C ARG A 16 19.79 -9.06 12.59
N ALA A 17 18.98 -10.10 12.83
CA ALA A 17 19.37 -11.27 13.62
C ALA A 17 20.02 -12.38 12.78
N ALA A 18 19.85 -12.35 11.45
CA ALA A 18 20.38 -13.38 10.57
C ALA A 18 21.88 -13.15 10.27
N LEU A 19 22.68 -14.21 10.37
CA LEU A 19 24.08 -14.17 9.93
C LEU A 19 24.17 -13.96 8.40
N TYR A 20 23.24 -14.56 7.66
CA TYR A 20 23.07 -14.40 6.22
C TYR A 20 21.58 -14.20 5.92
N ASP A 21 21.19 -13.00 5.49
CA ASP A 21 19.81 -12.67 5.16
C ASP A 21 19.51 -13.01 3.69
N LEU A 22 18.90 -14.18 3.47
CA LEU A 22 18.37 -14.62 2.17
C LEU A 22 16.85 -14.45 2.07
N GLY A 23 16.22 -13.84 3.09
CA GLY A 23 14.77 -13.72 3.20
C GLY A 23 14.24 -12.33 2.84
N SER A 24 15.09 -11.30 2.91
CA SER A 24 14.71 -9.95 2.49
C SER A 24 14.85 -9.76 0.98
N SER A 25 13.93 -8.99 0.40
CA SER A 25 13.97 -8.57 -1.00
C SER A 25 14.45 -7.13 -1.20
N ASP A 26 14.72 -6.39 -0.11
CA ASP A 26 15.18 -5.01 -0.21
C ASP A 26 16.54 -4.98 -0.89
N LEU A 27 16.66 -4.16 -1.93
CA LEU A 27 17.95 -3.73 -2.45
C LEU A 27 18.55 -2.77 -1.43
N ARG A 28 19.21 -3.34 -0.41
CA ARG A 28 19.93 -2.55 0.59
C ARG A 28 21.16 -1.95 -0.08
N GLY A 29 21.06 -0.69 -0.46
CA GLY A 29 22.22 0.18 -0.43
C GLY A 29 22.62 0.37 1.03
N ASP A 30 23.91 0.36 1.30
CA ASP A 30 24.38 0.64 2.65
C ASP A 30 24.06 2.09 2.99
N ARG A 31 22.99 2.31 3.77
CA ARG A 31 22.60 3.64 4.28
C ARG A 31 23.24 3.95 5.64
N ALA A 32 23.91 2.98 6.25
CA ALA A 32 24.56 3.11 7.55
C ALA A 32 26.09 3.27 7.43
N PHE A 33 26.66 2.88 6.29
CA PHE A 33 28.02 3.20 5.90
C PHE A 33 27.98 4.21 4.75
N GLU A 34 29.00 5.08 4.63
CA GLU A 34 29.16 5.91 3.43
C GLU A 34 29.07 5.01 2.20
N ALA A 35 28.32 5.43 1.17
CA ALA A 35 28.05 4.63 -0.03
C ALA A 35 29.36 4.14 -0.66
N THR A 36 29.85 2.98 -0.21
CA THR A 36 31.18 2.51 -0.62
C THR A 36 31.12 1.85 -1.99
N VAL A 37 29.90 1.52 -2.45
CA VAL A 37 29.62 1.02 -3.78
C VAL A 37 28.47 1.83 -4.36
N VAL A 38 28.82 2.96 -4.95
CA VAL A 38 28.00 3.56 -6.00
C VAL A 38 28.28 2.72 -7.25
N PRO A 39 27.29 2.08 -7.90
CA PRO A 39 27.51 1.40 -9.18
C PRO A 39 28.18 2.36 -10.16
N ASP A 40 29.16 1.91 -10.95
CA ASP A 40 29.92 2.75 -11.90
C ASP A 40 29.02 3.62 -12.80
N LEU A 41 27.82 3.12 -13.14
CA LEU A 41 26.80 3.84 -13.90
C LEU A 41 26.27 5.12 -13.22
N LEU A 42 26.48 5.27 -11.92
CA LEU A 42 25.92 6.34 -11.07
C LEU A 42 26.99 7.25 -10.45
N GLU A 43 28.29 6.91 -10.56
CA GLU A 43 29.37 7.59 -9.82
C GLU A 43 29.56 9.06 -10.22
N ASP A 44 29.36 9.39 -11.50
CA ASP A 44 29.54 10.73 -12.06
C ASP A 44 28.23 11.39 -12.54
N LEU A 45 27.08 10.86 -12.12
CA LEU A 45 25.82 11.50 -12.48
C LEU A 45 25.67 12.80 -11.70
N PRO A 46 25.36 13.92 -12.38
CA PRO A 46 25.17 15.19 -11.69
C PRO A 46 23.96 15.08 -10.75
N ASP A 47 24.05 15.72 -9.60
CA ASP A 47 22.88 16.00 -8.79
C ASP A 47 21.83 16.72 -9.66
N PRO A 48 20.53 16.50 -9.40
CA PRO A 48 19.48 17.24 -10.08
C PRO A 48 19.75 18.76 -10.02
N PRO A 49 19.54 19.51 -11.11
CA PRO A 49 19.77 20.94 -11.12
C PRO A 49 19.05 21.66 -9.96
N ALA A 50 19.66 22.72 -9.45
CA ALA A 50 19.05 23.52 -8.38
C ALA A 50 17.63 23.99 -8.79
N GLY A 51 16.66 23.79 -7.90
CA GLY A 51 15.25 24.13 -8.15
C GLY A 51 14.41 22.99 -8.75
N VAL A 52 15.04 21.87 -9.12
CA VAL A 52 14.30 20.66 -9.53
C VAL A 52 13.86 19.89 -8.27
N SER A 53 12.55 19.75 -8.10
CA SER A 53 11.98 19.02 -6.96
C SER A 53 11.82 17.52 -7.27
N LEU A 54 11.75 16.68 -6.23
CA LEU A 54 11.39 15.27 -6.37
C LEU A 54 10.06 15.08 -7.13
N HIS A 55 9.09 15.96 -6.91
CA HIS A 55 7.81 15.93 -7.63
C HIS A 55 8.02 16.15 -9.12
N THR A 56 8.84 17.13 -9.49
CA THR A 56 9.17 17.43 -10.89
C THR A 56 9.91 16.27 -11.57
N LEU A 57 10.83 15.62 -10.86
CA LEU A 57 11.57 14.45 -11.38
C LEU A 57 10.61 13.28 -11.65
N LEU A 58 9.77 12.93 -10.67
CA LEU A 58 8.80 11.84 -10.81
C LEU A 58 7.74 12.18 -11.87
N ALA A 59 7.24 13.40 -11.89
CA ALA A 59 6.31 13.89 -12.90
C ALA A 59 6.87 13.71 -14.31
N THR A 60 8.13 14.10 -14.51
CA THR A 60 8.84 13.94 -15.80
C THR A 60 9.00 12.46 -16.17
N GLU A 61 9.47 11.63 -15.24
CA GLU A 61 9.69 10.19 -15.47
C GLU A 61 8.40 9.46 -15.87
N TYR A 62 7.29 9.77 -15.20
CA TYR A 62 6.01 9.09 -15.41
C TYR A 62 5.08 9.81 -16.40
N GLY A 63 5.49 10.94 -16.99
CA GLY A 63 4.69 11.71 -17.94
C GLY A 63 3.39 12.28 -17.36
N VAL A 64 3.42 12.75 -16.12
CA VAL A 64 2.28 13.35 -15.41
C VAL A 64 2.61 14.77 -14.92
N GLU A 65 1.61 15.52 -14.47
CA GLU A 65 1.84 16.83 -13.84
C GLU A 65 2.35 16.68 -12.39
N PRO A 66 3.18 17.60 -11.89
CA PRO A 66 3.69 17.56 -10.51
C PRO A 66 2.59 17.45 -9.45
N GLU A 67 1.42 18.05 -9.67
CA GLU A 67 0.26 18.01 -8.77
C GLU A 67 -0.38 16.62 -8.68
N GLN A 68 -0.07 15.73 -9.64
CA GLN A 68 -0.52 14.34 -9.64
C GLN A 68 0.44 13.41 -8.86
N VAL A 69 1.56 13.95 -8.34
CA VAL A 69 2.54 13.19 -7.56
C VAL A 69 2.28 13.38 -6.07
N VAL A 70 2.10 12.27 -5.34
CA VAL A 70 1.97 12.26 -3.89
C VAL A 70 3.12 11.49 -3.26
N VAL A 71 4.03 12.20 -2.59
CA VAL A 71 5.12 11.57 -1.83
C VAL A 71 4.56 11.00 -0.52
N THR A 72 4.89 9.74 -0.25
CA THR A 72 4.38 9.01 0.93
C THR A 72 5.53 8.41 1.74
N ALA A 73 5.21 7.96 2.97
CA ALA A 73 6.14 7.23 3.83
C ALA A 73 6.37 5.79 3.32
N GLY A 74 6.99 5.67 2.14
CA GLY A 74 7.27 4.42 1.44
C GLY A 74 6.07 3.84 0.67
N ALA A 75 6.37 2.88 -0.19
CA ALA A 75 5.40 2.27 -1.10
C ALA A 75 4.22 1.58 -0.37
N THR A 76 4.44 1.03 0.82
CA THR A 76 3.36 0.42 1.62
C THR A 76 2.31 1.47 2.02
N HIS A 77 2.72 2.70 2.37
CA HIS A 77 1.77 3.78 2.65
C HIS A 77 1.08 4.24 1.36
N ALA A 78 1.80 4.37 0.23
CA ALA A 78 1.19 4.68 -1.06
C ALA A 78 0.08 3.68 -1.44
N ASN A 79 0.34 2.38 -1.32
CA ASN A 79 -0.63 1.32 -1.60
C ASN A 79 -1.88 1.45 -0.72
N PHE A 80 -1.70 1.80 0.55
CA PHE A 80 -2.82 2.02 1.46
C PHE A 80 -3.66 3.24 1.06
N LEU A 81 -3.01 4.38 0.84
CA LEU A 81 -3.68 5.62 0.47
C LEU A 81 -4.46 5.46 -0.84
N ALA A 82 -3.82 4.91 -1.88
CA ALA A 82 -4.44 4.68 -3.18
C ALA A 82 -5.67 3.77 -3.07
N ALA A 83 -5.56 2.64 -2.37
CA ALA A 83 -6.68 1.71 -2.19
C ALA A 83 -7.81 2.32 -1.35
N ALA A 84 -7.50 3.06 -0.29
CA ALA A 84 -8.51 3.68 0.56
C ALA A 84 -9.31 4.76 -0.20
N THR A 85 -8.63 5.65 -0.94
CA THR A 85 -9.27 6.70 -1.72
C THR A 85 -10.13 6.12 -2.85
N ALA A 86 -9.58 5.21 -3.66
CA ALA A 86 -10.33 4.61 -4.77
C ALA A 86 -11.59 3.86 -4.32
N LEU A 87 -11.54 3.21 -3.15
CA LEU A 87 -12.69 2.51 -2.58
C LEU A 87 -13.73 3.46 -1.99
N GLN A 88 -13.30 4.58 -1.40
CA GLN A 88 -14.21 5.56 -0.82
C GLN A 88 -15.11 6.20 -1.89
N ASP A 89 -14.57 6.41 -3.09
CA ASP A 89 -15.28 7.08 -4.19
C ASP A 89 -16.10 6.10 -5.06
N ALA A 90 -16.01 4.79 -4.82
CA ALA A 90 -16.68 3.77 -5.63
C ALA A 90 -18.11 3.45 -5.13
N GLU A 91 -19.08 3.43 -6.05
CA GLU A 91 -20.48 3.06 -5.75
C GLU A 91 -20.65 1.55 -5.47
N ASP A 92 -20.03 0.67 -6.28
CA ASP A 92 -19.95 -0.79 -6.09
C ASP A 92 -18.48 -1.23 -6.10
N PRO A 93 -17.75 -1.13 -4.97
CA PRO A 93 -16.31 -1.35 -4.94
C PRO A 93 -15.93 -2.80 -5.26
N ARG A 94 -15.24 -3.00 -6.38
CA ARG A 94 -14.63 -4.28 -6.78
C ARG A 94 -13.14 -4.08 -7.06
N VAL A 95 -12.31 -5.01 -6.59
CA VAL A 95 -10.85 -4.92 -6.71
C VAL A 95 -10.28 -6.22 -7.24
N LEU A 96 -9.50 -6.11 -8.32
CA LEU A 96 -8.72 -7.20 -8.88
C LEU A 96 -7.29 -7.16 -8.33
N VAL A 97 -6.76 -8.32 -7.94
CA VAL A 97 -5.43 -8.45 -7.34
C VAL A 97 -4.78 -9.75 -7.80
N GLU A 98 -3.49 -9.69 -8.10
CA GLU A 98 -2.70 -10.85 -8.52
C GLU A 98 -2.54 -11.89 -7.39
N ARG A 99 -2.34 -13.15 -7.79
CA ARG A 99 -2.08 -14.28 -6.87
C ARG A 99 -1.08 -15.28 -7.49
N PRO A 100 0.08 -15.54 -6.85
CA PRO A 100 0.60 -14.87 -5.66
C PRO A 100 0.97 -13.39 -5.93
N GLY A 101 1.03 -12.57 -4.89
CA GLY A 101 1.34 -11.14 -5.00
C GLY A 101 1.62 -10.52 -3.64
N TYR A 102 2.06 -9.26 -3.62
CA TYR A 102 2.42 -8.55 -2.38
C TYR A 102 1.22 -8.47 -1.42
N GLU A 103 1.35 -9.01 -0.21
CA GLU A 103 0.23 -9.18 0.71
C GLU A 103 -0.53 -7.86 1.02
N PRO A 104 0.13 -6.70 1.22
CA PRO A 104 -0.56 -5.43 1.39
C PRO A 104 -1.54 -5.07 0.27
N LEU A 105 -1.25 -5.43 -0.98
CA LEU A 105 -2.15 -5.17 -2.12
C LEU A 105 -3.44 -6.00 -2.03
N ARG A 106 -3.42 -7.12 -1.31
CA ARG A 106 -4.58 -8.02 -1.14
C ARG A 106 -5.35 -7.73 0.16
N ARG A 107 -4.64 -7.44 1.24
CA ARG A 107 -5.23 -7.23 2.58
C ARG A 107 -5.87 -5.85 2.72
N THR A 108 -5.22 -4.81 2.18
CA THR A 108 -5.67 -3.43 2.36
C THR A 108 -7.03 -3.16 1.70
N PRO A 109 -7.26 -3.49 0.42
CA PRO A 109 -8.55 -3.24 -0.20
C PRO A 109 -9.68 -4.04 0.45
N ARG A 110 -9.41 -5.30 0.83
CA ARG A 110 -10.39 -6.15 1.54
C ARG A 110 -10.86 -5.53 2.86
N ARG A 111 -9.97 -4.83 3.58
CA ARG A 111 -10.33 -4.21 4.86
C ARG A 111 -11.01 -2.86 4.67
N SER A 112 -10.53 -2.04 3.74
CA SER A 112 -11.12 -0.74 3.42
C SER A 112 -12.56 -0.89 2.89
N ALA A 113 -12.80 -1.84 1.98
CA ALA A 113 -14.14 -2.12 1.48
C ALA A 113 -15.11 -2.57 2.59
N ARG A 114 -14.66 -3.46 3.51
CA ARG A 114 -15.46 -3.90 4.66
C ARG A 114 -15.84 -2.76 5.60
N ARG A 115 -14.96 -1.75 5.76
CA ARG A 115 -15.23 -0.58 6.59
C ARG A 115 -16.33 0.29 5.98
N LEU A 116 -16.31 0.49 4.66
CA LEU A 116 -17.32 1.27 3.95
C LEU A 116 -18.70 0.60 4.03
N THR A 117 -18.77 -0.72 3.85
CA THR A 117 -20.04 -1.48 4.01
C THR A 117 -20.57 -1.50 5.46
N GLY A 118 -19.71 -1.28 6.45
CA GLY A 118 -20.10 -1.27 7.87
C GLY A 118 -20.64 0.07 8.38
N SER A 119 -20.63 1.13 7.56
CA SER A 119 -21.00 2.49 7.97
C SER A 119 -22.46 2.86 7.68
N SER A 120 -23.27 1.98 7.08
CA SER A 120 -24.67 2.28 6.71
C SER A 120 -25.66 1.14 7.00
N ALA A 121 -25.33 0.19 7.88
CA ALA A 121 -26.29 -0.82 8.31
C ALA A 121 -27.12 -0.34 9.51
N SER A 122 -28.00 0.65 9.30
CA SER A 122 -29.20 0.78 10.13
C SER A 122 -29.99 -0.50 9.95
N THR A 123 -30.01 -1.32 10.99
CA THR A 123 -30.68 -2.61 11.01
C THR A 123 -32.18 -2.36 11.02
N THR A 124 -32.82 -2.37 9.85
CA THR A 124 -34.27 -2.56 9.75
C THR A 124 -34.54 -4.04 9.96
N THR A 125 -34.80 -4.43 11.21
CA THR A 125 -35.40 -5.72 11.53
C THR A 125 -36.82 -5.76 10.96
N ALA A 126 -37.00 -6.46 9.83
CA ALA A 126 -38.33 -6.81 9.35
C ALA A 126 -38.95 -7.83 10.31
N SER A 127 -39.91 -7.34 11.12
CA SER A 127 -40.84 -8.17 11.90
C SER A 127 -41.63 -9.06 10.94
N THR A 128 -41.45 -10.37 11.02
CA THR A 128 -42.29 -11.35 10.34
C THR A 128 -43.52 -11.58 11.22
N SER A 129 -44.67 -11.04 10.80
CA SER A 129 -45.96 -11.36 11.40
C SER A 129 -46.40 -12.76 10.96
N THR A 130 -46.40 -13.71 11.88
CA THR A 130 -46.94 -15.05 11.65
C THR A 130 -48.46 -14.96 11.66
N GLY A 131 -49.06 -14.91 10.48
CA GLY A 131 -50.51 -14.97 10.29
C GLY A 131 -51.08 -16.31 10.72
N SER A 132 -51.98 -16.25 11.71
CA SER A 132 -52.87 -17.33 12.13
C SER A 132 -53.68 -17.88 10.95
N LYS A 133 -53.64 -19.20 10.75
CA LYS A 133 -54.68 -19.93 10.02
C LYS A 133 -55.33 -20.93 10.96
N THR A 134 -56.52 -20.56 11.40
CA THR A 134 -57.54 -21.42 11.99
C THR A 134 -57.93 -22.52 11.02
N ARG A 135 -58.04 -23.74 11.53
CA ARG A 135 -58.96 -24.77 11.03
C ARG A 135 -59.48 -25.57 12.22
#